data_AF-A0A9E3NCP2-F1
#
_entry.id   AF-A0A9E3NCP2-F1
#
_cell.length_a   1.000
_cell.length_b   1.000
_cell.length_c   1.000
_cell.angle_alpha   90.00
_cell.angle_beta   90.00
_cell.angle_gamma   90.00
#
_symmetry.space_group_name_H-M   'P 1'
#
loop_
_entity.id
_entity.type
_entity.pdbx_description
1 polymer ?
#
loop_
_entity_poly.entity_id
_entity_poly.type
_entity_poly.pdbx_seq_one_letter_code
_entity_poly.pdbx_strand_id
1 'polypeptide(L)'
;GLDGSGHVDVVAGGYADWVRQRGPKPELRPAQAAPARAEPPTPSKPRAKLSYKDQRDLELLPVEIERLEAAIARDEAALADADLYVRDPKKFDQLMKAIDKARQDREAAEMRWLELAEMAENLAS
;
A
#
# COMPACT_ATOMS: atom_id res chain seq x y z
N GLY A 1 14.81 -33.72 4.67
CA GLY A 1 15.29 -32.34 4.51
C GLY A 1 14.20 -31.62 3.76
N LEU A 2 13.67 -30.55 4.33
CA LEU A 2 12.57 -29.80 3.73
C LEU A 2 13.13 -28.98 2.57
N ASP A 3 12.74 -29.36 1.37
CA ASP A 3 12.98 -28.67 0.13
C ASP A 3 12.21 -27.34 0.17
N GLY A 4 12.92 -26.26 0.49
CA GLY A 4 12.42 -24.88 0.59
C GLY A 4 11.92 -24.30 -0.73
N SER A 5 10.98 -25.00 -1.38
CA SER A 5 10.26 -24.59 -2.58
C SER A 5 9.22 -23.53 -2.21
N GLY A 6 9.68 -22.42 -1.61
CA GLY A 6 8.90 -21.21 -1.40
C GLY A 6 8.41 -20.70 -2.76
N HIS A 7 7.23 -21.14 -3.17
CA HIS A 7 6.52 -20.58 -4.31
C HIS A 7 6.14 -19.15 -3.93
N VAL A 8 6.85 -18.19 -4.51
CA VAL A 8 6.46 -16.78 -4.44
C VAL A 8 5.64 -16.49 -5.68
N ASP A 9 4.31 -16.45 -5.51
CA ASP A 9 3.44 -15.85 -6.51
C ASP A 9 3.84 -14.38 -6.64
N VAL A 10 4.28 -13.99 -7.83
CA VAL A 10 4.61 -12.59 -8.15
C VAL A 10 3.30 -11.81 -8.14
N VAL A 11 2.99 -11.19 -7.00
CA VAL A 11 1.84 -10.31 -6.87
C VAL A 11 2.09 -9.08 -7.73
N ALA A 12 1.34 -8.99 -8.84
CA ALA A 12 1.30 -7.80 -9.67
C ALA A 12 0.55 -6.70 -8.91
N GLY A 13 1.29 -5.84 -8.22
CA GLY A 13 0.72 -4.63 -7.63
C GLY A 13 1.60 -3.99 -6.55
N GLY A 14 2.67 -3.29 -6.94
CA GLY A 14 3.40 -2.41 -5.99
C GLY A 14 2.52 -1.32 -5.37
N TYR A 15 3.06 -0.52 -4.44
CA TYR A 15 2.35 0.45 -3.61
C TYR A 15 1.36 1.33 -4.38
N ALA A 16 1.73 1.85 -5.56
CA ALA A 16 0.82 2.65 -6.38
C ALA A 16 -0.48 1.91 -6.79
N ASP A 17 -0.43 0.59 -6.97
CA ASP A 17 -1.61 -0.24 -7.26
C ASP A 17 -2.36 -0.65 -5.99
N TRP A 18 -1.65 -0.81 -4.87
CA TRP A 18 -2.25 -0.99 -3.55
C TRP A 18 -3.03 0.26 -3.10
N VAL A 19 -2.48 1.47 -3.29
CA VAL A 19 -3.16 2.75 -3.05
C VAL A 19 -4.41 2.87 -3.93
N ARG A 20 -4.34 2.46 -5.20
CA ARG A 20 -5.51 2.44 -6.11
C ARG A 20 -6.62 1.50 -5.63
N GLN A 21 -6.29 0.41 -4.94
CA GLN A 21 -7.27 -0.53 -4.40
C GLN A 21 -7.94 -0.03 -3.10
N ARG A 22 -7.24 0.82 -2.32
CA ARG A 22 -7.79 1.44 -1.10
C ARG A 22 -8.39 2.83 -1.30
N GLY A 23 -8.16 3.46 -2.46
CA GLY A 23 -8.93 4.62 -2.91
C GLY A 23 -10.33 4.23 -3.40
N PRO A 24 -11.28 5.19 -3.50
CA PRO A 24 -12.56 4.91 -4.13
C PRO A 24 -12.31 4.40 -5.56
N LYS A 25 -12.71 3.15 -5.82
CA LYS A 25 -12.57 2.54 -7.15
C LYS A 25 -13.28 3.42 -8.17
N PRO A 26 -12.60 3.91 -9.23
CA PRO A 26 -13.33 4.32 -10.41
C PRO A 26 -13.96 3.06 -11.00
N GLU A 27 -15.28 3.06 -11.18
CA GLU A 27 -16.01 2.00 -11.87
C GLU A 27 -15.50 1.90 -13.32
N LEU A 28 -14.56 0.99 -13.56
CA LEU A 28 -14.21 0.60 -14.92
C LEU A 28 -15.31 -0.34 -15.42
N ARG A 29 -16.17 0.20 -16.29
CA ARG A 29 -17.12 -0.56 -17.10
C ARG A 29 -16.37 -1.62 -17.91
N PRO A 30 -16.83 -2.88 -17.98
CA PRO A 30 -16.13 -3.90 -18.76
C PRO A 30 -16.29 -3.63 -20.26
N ALA A 31 -15.17 -3.41 -20.95
CA ALA A 31 -15.09 -3.54 -22.39
C ALA A 31 -14.89 -5.02 -22.74
N GLN A 32 -15.84 -5.56 -23.48
CA GLN A 32 -15.90 -6.94 -23.94
C GLN A 32 -14.78 -7.18 -24.98
N ALA A 33 -13.89 -8.13 -24.75
CA ALA A 33 -12.92 -8.60 -25.74
C ALA A 33 -12.92 -10.15 -25.79
N ALA A 34 -12.99 -10.67 -27.00
CA ALA A 34 -13.15 -12.09 -27.34
C ALA A 34 -11.99 -12.98 -26.87
N PRO A 35 -12.20 -14.29 -26.66
CA PRO A 35 -11.16 -15.18 -26.17
C PRO A 35 -10.16 -15.52 -27.29
N ALA A 36 -8.98 -14.92 -27.24
CA ALA A 36 -7.80 -15.49 -27.87
C ALA A 36 -7.29 -16.64 -27.00
N ARG A 37 -7.10 -17.81 -27.62
CA ARG A 37 -6.60 -19.03 -26.99
C ARG A 37 -5.26 -18.76 -26.31
N ALA A 38 -5.27 -18.70 -24.98
CA ALA A 38 -4.05 -18.58 -24.18
C ALA A 38 -3.30 -19.92 -24.21
N GLU A 39 -2.07 -19.90 -24.70
CA GLU A 39 -1.10 -20.95 -24.40
C GLU A 39 -0.88 -21.00 -22.87
N PRO A 40 -0.64 -22.19 -22.28
CA PRO A 40 -0.36 -22.28 -20.86
C PRO A 40 0.87 -21.43 -20.53
N PRO A 41 0.82 -20.55 -19.52
CA PRO A 41 1.97 -19.75 -19.15
C PRO A 41 3.11 -20.71 -18.78
N THR A 42 4.24 -20.58 -19.47
CA THR A 42 5.48 -21.24 -19.05
C THR A 42 5.81 -20.76 -17.64
N PRO A 43 6.21 -21.66 -16.72
CA PRO A 43 6.54 -21.26 -15.36
C PRO A 43 7.67 -20.23 -15.42
N SER A 44 7.37 -18.99 -15.03
CA SER A 44 8.36 -17.93 -15.00
C SER A 44 9.47 -18.35 -14.05
N LYS A 45 10.72 -18.32 -14.51
CA LYS A 45 11.88 -18.58 -13.66
C LYS A 45 11.81 -17.65 -12.43
N PRO A 46 12.18 -18.14 -11.24
CA PRO A 46 12.23 -17.31 -10.04
C PRO A 46 13.11 -16.08 -10.31
N ARG A 47 12.58 -14.89 -10.01
CA ARG A 47 13.32 -13.64 -10.18
C ARG A 47 14.42 -13.58 -9.13
N ALA A 48 15.65 -13.34 -9.56
CA ALA A 48 16.80 -13.21 -8.65
C ALA A 48 16.86 -11.85 -7.92
N LYS A 49 15.96 -10.90 -8.24
CA LYS A 49 15.92 -9.54 -7.69
C LYS A 49 14.49 -9.04 -7.63
N LEU A 50 14.21 -8.13 -6.70
CA LEU A 50 12.97 -7.35 -6.67
C LEU A 50 12.74 -6.65 -8.01
N SER A 51 11.47 -6.40 -8.35
CA SER A 51 11.16 -5.57 -9.51
C SER A 51 11.57 -4.12 -9.27
N TYR A 52 11.79 -3.35 -10.33
CA TYR A 52 12.10 -1.91 -10.20
C TYR A 52 11.02 -1.16 -9.40
N LYS A 53 9.75 -1.52 -9.59
CA LYS A 53 8.63 -0.92 -8.85
C LYS A 53 8.75 -1.24 -7.36
N ASP A 54 9.01 -2.50 -7.02
CA ASP A 54 9.12 -2.96 -5.64
C ASP A 54 10.33 -2.37 -4.92
N GLN A 55 11.47 -2.26 -5.59
CA GLN A 55 12.65 -1.56 -5.07
C GLN A 55 12.32 -0.10 -4.77
N ARG A 56 11.64 0.57 -5.71
CA ARG A 56 11.27 1.96 -5.54
C ARG A 56 10.27 2.16 -4.41
N ASP A 57 9.32 1.25 -4.25
CA ASP A 57 8.37 1.28 -3.15
C ASP A 57 9.08 1.05 -1.81
N LEU A 58 10.01 0.09 -1.73
CA LEU A 58 10.80 -0.17 -0.52
C LEU A 58 11.61 1.07 -0.07
N GLU A 59 12.14 1.84 -1.01
CA GLU A 59 12.85 3.10 -0.76
C GLU A 59 11.93 4.24 -0.30
N LEU A 60 10.73 4.35 -0.88
CA LEU A 60 9.84 5.50 -0.68
C LEU A 60 8.88 5.32 0.49
N LEU A 61 8.50 4.08 0.82
CA LEU A 61 7.51 3.80 1.86
C LEU A 61 7.90 4.32 3.25
N PRO A 62 9.16 4.24 3.72
CA PRO A 62 9.54 4.83 4.99
C PRO A 62 9.26 6.34 5.06
N VAL A 63 9.59 7.07 3.98
CA VAL A 63 9.34 8.52 3.89
C VAL A 63 7.83 8.83 3.90
N GLU A 64 7.05 7.98 3.23
CA GLU A 64 5.59 8.11 3.21
C GLU A 64 4.96 7.81 4.58
N ILE A 65 5.47 6.82 5.30
CA ILE A 65 5.05 6.49 6.68
C ILE A 65 5.31 7.68 7.59
N GLU A 66 6.53 8.24 7.58
CA GLU A 66 6.87 9.44 8.38
C GLU A 66 5.94 10.62 8.05
N ARG A 67 5.63 10.83 6.76
CA ARG A 67 4.71 11.88 6.32
C ARG A 67 3.30 11.66 6.88
N LEU A 68 2.81 10.43 6.88
CA LEU A 68 1.50 10.06 7.41
C LEU A 68 1.45 10.21 8.94
N GLU A 69 2.51 9.81 9.64
CA GLU A 69 2.65 10.02 11.10
C GLU A 69 2.62 11.50 11.46
N ALA A 70 3.38 12.33 10.74
CA ALA A 70 3.37 13.77 10.94
C ALA A 70 1.99 14.39 10.67
N ALA A 71 1.26 13.89 9.67
CA ALA A 71 -0.10 14.34 9.38
C ALA A 71 -1.07 13.98 10.52
N ILE A 72 -1.01 12.73 11.02
CA ILE A 72 -1.80 12.27 12.16
C ILE A 72 -1.54 13.14 13.38
N ALA A 73 -0.27 13.32 13.76
CA ALA A 73 0.11 14.11 14.93
C ALA A 73 -0.37 15.58 14.80
N ARG A 74 -0.25 16.17 13.61
CA ARG A 74 -0.73 17.53 13.34
C ARG A 74 -2.25 17.66 13.49
N ASP A 75 -3.02 16.70 12.96
CA ASP A 75 -4.47 16.72 13.03
C ASP A 75 -4.98 16.40 14.45
N GLU A 76 -4.35 15.48 15.16
CA GLU A 76 -4.63 15.19 16.58
C GLU A 76 -4.36 16.42 17.47
N ALA A 77 -3.26 17.13 17.23
CA ALA A 77 -2.97 18.38 17.93
C ALA A 77 -4.04 19.46 17.65
N ALA A 78 -4.62 19.48 16.45
CA ALA A 78 -5.73 20.37 16.15
C ALA A 78 -7.03 19.97 16.87
N LEU A 79 -7.30 18.66 17.01
CA LEU A 79 -8.45 18.15 17.76
C LEU A 79 -8.34 18.36 19.29
N ALA A 80 -7.14 18.59 19.81
CA ALA A 80 -6.93 18.90 21.23
C ALA A 80 -7.50 20.27 21.65
N ASP A 81 -7.87 21.14 20.70
CA ASP A 81 -8.61 22.38 20.95
C ASP A 81 -10.06 22.06 21.37
N ALA A 82 -10.36 22.16 22.67
CA ALA A 82 -11.66 21.83 23.25
C ALA A 82 -12.82 22.69 22.70
N ASP A 83 -12.53 23.89 22.19
CA ASP A 83 -13.52 24.79 21.62
C ASP A 83 -13.73 24.57 20.11
N LEU A 84 -12.91 23.72 19.48
CA LEU A 84 -12.98 23.47 18.05
C LEU A 84 -14.34 22.94 17.62
N TYR A 85 -14.92 22.00 18.37
CA TYR A 85 -16.23 21.43 18.01
C TYR A 85 -17.34 22.48 18.08
N VAL A 86 -17.29 23.38 19.06
CA VAL A 86 -18.29 24.47 19.19
C VAL A 86 -18.13 25.48 18.06
N ARG A 87 -16.88 25.84 17.72
CA ARG A 87 -16.57 26.83 16.69
C ARG A 87 -16.77 26.33 15.27
N ASP A 88 -16.38 25.10 14.99
CA ASP A 88 -16.36 24.50 13.65
C ASP A 88 -16.54 22.97 13.71
N PRO A 89 -17.78 22.47 13.90
CA PRO A 89 -18.07 21.04 13.92
C PRO A 89 -17.66 20.34 12.61
N LYS A 90 -17.77 21.05 11.48
CA LYS A 90 -17.43 20.49 10.16
C LYS A 90 -15.92 20.21 10.07
N LYS A 91 -15.09 21.14 10.55
CA LYS A 91 -13.64 20.93 10.60
C LYS A 91 -13.27 19.81 11.56
N PHE A 92 -13.95 19.71 12.71
CA PHE A 92 -13.75 18.58 13.64
C PHE A 92 -14.02 17.24 12.94
N ASP A 93 -15.16 17.09 12.26
CA ASP A 93 -15.50 15.87 11.51
C ASP A 93 -14.50 15.57 10.39
N GLN A 94 -14.01 16.60 9.71
CA GLN A 94 -13.00 16.46 8.66
C GLN A 94 -11.67 15.95 9.21
N LEU A 95 -11.21 16.50 10.35
CA LEU A 95 -9.98 16.08 11.01
C LEU A 95 -10.09 14.64 11.52
N MET A 96 -11.20 14.26 12.15
CA MET A 96 -11.48 12.89 12.57
C MET A 96 -11.35 11.91 11.39
N LYS A 97 -12.03 12.21 10.27
CA LYS A 97 -11.95 11.38 9.05
C LYS A 97 -10.54 11.35 8.44
N ALA A 98 -9.83 12.48 8.47
CA ALA A 98 -8.47 12.57 7.96
C ALA A 98 -7.49 11.73 8.79
N ILE A 99 -7.61 11.76 10.12
CA ILE A 99 -6.81 10.93 11.04
C ILE A 99 -7.09 9.45 10.80
N ASP A 100 -8.36 9.04 10.75
CA ASP A 100 -8.72 7.64 10.52
C ASP A 100 -8.17 7.14 9.18
N LYS A 101 -8.31 7.95 8.12
CA LYS A 101 -7.74 7.61 6.82
C LYS A 101 -6.22 7.54 6.85
N ALA A 102 -5.55 8.52 7.46
CA ALA A 102 -4.09 8.55 7.53
C ALA A 102 -3.53 7.36 8.33
N ARG A 103 -4.22 6.93 9.39
CA ARG A 103 -3.87 5.71 10.16
C ARG A 103 -3.99 4.45 9.31
N GLN A 104 -5.08 4.30 8.56
CA GLN A 104 -5.29 3.17 7.65
C GLN A 104 -4.27 3.14 6.51
N ASP A 105 -3.92 4.31 5.99
CA ASP A 105 -2.91 4.45 4.94
C ASP A 105 -1.51 4.13 5.48
N ARG A 106 -1.20 4.56 6.71
CA ARG A 106 0.08 4.30 7.38
C ARG A 106 0.27 2.81 7.66
N GLU A 107 -0.70 2.17 8.32
CA GLU A 107 -0.66 0.74 8.66
C GLU A 107 -0.33 -0.11 7.44
N ALA A 108 -0.87 0.26 6.29
CA ALA A 108 -0.71 -0.56 5.11
C ALA A 108 0.46 -0.16 4.22
N ALA A 109 0.97 1.06 4.34
CA ALA A 109 2.32 1.38 3.91
C ALA A 109 3.35 0.57 4.72
N GLU A 110 3.18 0.46 6.04
CA GLU A 110 4.01 -0.35 6.94
C GLU A 110 3.97 -1.84 6.54
N MET A 111 2.77 -2.42 6.36
CA MET A 111 2.62 -3.80 5.90
C MET A 111 3.29 -4.05 4.54
N ARG A 112 3.12 -3.13 3.58
CA ARG A 112 3.75 -3.26 2.27
C ARG A 112 5.27 -3.20 2.38
N TRP A 113 5.79 -2.32 3.22
CA TRP A 113 7.23 -2.20 3.45
C TRP A 113 7.80 -3.48 4.06
N LEU A 114 7.12 -4.08 5.04
CA LEU A 114 7.52 -5.36 5.64
C LEU A 114 7.54 -6.50 4.62
N GLU A 115 6.49 -6.63 3.80
CA GLU A 115 6.45 -7.62 2.71
C GLU A 115 7.65 -7.47 1.77
N LEU A 116 7.96 -6.23 1.38
CA LEU A 116 9.06 -5.95 0.46
C LEU A 116 10.43 -6.20 1.10
N ALA A 117 10.58 -5.90 2.39
CA ALA A 117 11.79 -6.18 3.15
C ALA A 117 12.04 -7.69 3.27
N GLU A 118 11.00 -8.48 3.58
CA GLU A 118 11.09 -9.95 3.63
C GLU A 118 11.44 -10.54 2.25
N MET A 119 10.80 -10.04 1.18
CA MET A 119 11.15 -10.45 -0.19
C MET A 119 12.61 -10.11 -0.52
N ALA A 120 13.11 -8.95 -0.09
CA ALA A 120 14.50 -8.57 -0.31
C ALA A 120 15.49 -9.48 0.43
N GLU A 121 15.19 -9.84 1.69
CA GLU A 121 15.99 -10.75 2.52
C GLU A 121 16.03 -12.16 1.92
N ASN A 122 14.87 -12.69 1.53
CA ASN A 122 14.74 -14.01 0.91
C ASN A 122 15.50 -14.12 -0.42
N LEU A 123 15.64 -13.03 -1.17
CA LEU A 123 16.41 -12.99 -2.43
C LEU A 123 17.92 -12.80 -2.21
N ALA A 124 18.33 -12.32 -1.04
CA ALA A 124 19.72 -12.13 -0.66
C ALA A 124 20.35 -13.37 0.01
N SER A 125 19.50 -14.30 0.45
CA SER A 125 19.88 -15.58 1.08
C SER A 125 20.16 -16.67 0.04
#